data_AF-A0A378FXJ0-F1
#
_entry.id   AF-A0A378FXJ0-F1
#
_cell.length_a   1.000
_cell.length_b   1.000
_cell.length_c   1.000
_cell.angle_alpha   90.00
_cell.angle_beta   90.00
_cell.angle_gamma   90.00
#
_symmetry.space_group_name_H-M   'P 1'
#
loop_
_entity.id
_entity.type
_entity.pdbx_description
1 polymer ?
#
loop_
_entity_poly.entity_id
_entity_poly.type
_entity_poly.pdbx_seq_one_letter_code
_entity_poly.pdbx_strand_id
1 'polypeptide(L)' 'MIAEFESRILALIDNMVDHASDDELFAGGYLRGHLTLAVG' A
#
# COMPACT_ATOMS: atom_id res chain seq x y z
N MET A 1 -3.49 0.61 17.10
CA MET A 1 -4.60 -0.21 16.59
C MET A 1 -4.83 0.05 15.11
N ILE A 2 -5.37 1.19 14.64
CA ILE A 2 -5.58 1.42 13.19
C ILE A 2 -4.31 1.81 12.41
N ALA A 3 -3.48 2.71 12.95
CA ALA A 3 -2.21 3.12 12.33
C ALA A 3 -1.18 1.97 12.22
N GLU A 4 -1.26 0.99 13.12
CA GLU A 4 -0.43 -0.21 13.05
C GLU A 4 -0.88 -1.13 11.91
N PHE A 5 -2.19 -1.25 11.66
CA PHE A 5 -2.71 -1.95 10.49
C PHE A 5 -2.34 -1.21 9.20
N GLU A 6 -2.43 0.11 9.18
CA GLU A 6 -1.94 0.91 8.05
C GLU A 6 -0.47 0.59 7.74
N SER A 7 0.41 0.69 8.73
CA SER A 7 1.83 0.40 8.56
C SER A 7 2.10 -1.01 8.03
N ARG A 8 1.36 -2.01 8.51
CA ARG A 8 1.47 -3.40 8.01
C ARG A 8 1.02 -3.53 6.56
N ILE A 9 -0.08 -2.89 6.18
CA ILE A 9 -0.57 -2.92 4.79
C ILE A 9 0.39 -2.19 3.86
N LEU A 10 0.90 -1.03 4.28
CA LEU A 10 1.91 -0.28 3.52
C LEU A 10 3.19 -1.11 3.31
N ALA A 11 3.66 -1.81 4.34
CA ALA A 11 4.81 -2.69 4.21
C ALA A 11 4.58 -3.86 3.23
N LEU A 12 3.36 -4.41 3.19
CA LEU A 12 3.00 -5.45 2.22
C LEU A 12 3.01 -4.91 0.79
N ILE A 13 2.46 -3.70 0.56
CA ILE A 13 2.45 -3.04 -0.75
C ILE A 13 3.90 -2.75 -1.19
N ASP A 14 4.71 -2.19 -0.30
CA ASP A 14 6.11 -1.83 -0.61
C ASP A 14 6.95 -3.09 -0.93
N ASN A 15 6.72 -4.21 -0.24
CA ASN A 15 7.42 -5.48 -0.51
C ASN A 15 7.07 -6.11 -1.88
N MET A 16 5.97 -5.71 -2.52
CA MET A 16 5.59 -6.25 -3.83
C MET A 16 6.32 -5.55 -4.98
N VAL A 17 6.89 -4.36 -4.77
CA VAL A 17 7.41 -3.49 -5.84
C VAL A 17 8.46 -4.18 -6.72
N ASP A 18 9.36 -4.97 -6.13
CA ASP A 18 10.46 -5.61 -6.85
C ASP A 18 10.02 -6.69 -7.85
N HIS A 19 8.79 -7.19 -7.72
CA HIS A 19 8.29 -8.33 -8.51
C HIS A 19 6.92 -8.09 -9.15
N ALA A 20 6.28 -6.97 -8.83
CA ALA A 20 4.96 -6.61 -9.34
C ALA A 20 5.01 -6.31 -10.84
N SER A 21 3.97 -6.72 -11.54
CA SER A 21 3.66 -6.23 -12.89
C SER A 21 3.25 -4.76 -12.87
N ASP A 22 3.23 -4.12 -14.04
CA ASP A 22 2.82 -2.71 -14.17
C ASP A 22 1.41 -2.44 -13.61
N ASP A 23 0.47 -3.37 -13.84
CA ASP A 23 -0.91 -3.27 -13.33
C ASP A 23 -0.94 -3.35 -11.79
N GLU A 24 -0.12 -4.22 -11.20
CA GLU A 24 -0.01 -4.36 -9.75
C GLU A 24 0.67 -3.16 -9.11
N LEU A 25 1.67 -2.56 -9.77
CA LEU A 25 2.29 -1.30 -9.33
C LEU A 25 1.27 -0.15 -9.35
N PHE A 26 0.45 -0.07 -10.40
CA PHE A 26 -0.61 0.93 -10.49
C PHE A 26 -1.66 0.75 -9.37
N ALA A 27 -2.16 -0.47 -9.19
CA ALA A 27 -3.15 -0.78 -8.15
C ALA A 27 -2.57 -0.55 -6.73
N GLY A 28 -1.32 -0.97 -6.49
CA GLY A 28 -0.60 -0.76 -5.24
C GLY A 28 -0.41 0.72 -4.91
N GLY A 29 -0.02 1.53 -5.90
CA GLY A 29 0.09 2.98 -5.75
C GLY A 29 -1.24 3.64 -5.41
N TYR A 30 -2.34 3.23 -6.07
CA TYR A 30 -3.69 3.72 -5.77
C TYR A 30 -4.11 3.38 -4.34
N LEU A 31 -3.96 2.13 -3.92
CA LEU A 31 -4.31 1.67 -2.57
C LEU A 31 -3.50 2.38 -1.49
N ARG A 32 -2.18 2.51 -1.70
CA ARG A 32 -1.28 3.23 -0.80
C ARG A 32 -1.73 4.68 -0.58
N GLY A 33 -2.04 5.40 -1.66
CA GLY A 33 -2.52 6.79 -1.56
C GLY A 33 -3.84 6.92 -0.80
N HIS A 34 -4.81 6.06 -1.09
CA HIS A 34 -6.12 6.10 -0.43
C HIS A 34 -6.08 5.67 1.03
N LEU A 35 -5.22 4.70 1.36
CA LEU A 35 -5.06 4.23 2.74
C LEU A 35 -4.53 5.34 3.65
N THR A 36 -3.50 6.06 3.20
CA THR A 36 -2.94 7.20 3.95
C THR A 36 -3.95 8.33 4.12
N LEU A 37 -4.77 8.61 3.10
CA LEU A 37 -5.83 9.62 3.21
C LEU A 37 -6.97 9.20 4.14
N ALA A 38 -7.28 7.91 4.24
CA ALA A 38 -8.39 7.40 5.05
C ALA A 38 -8.03 7.26 6.54
N VAL A 39 -6.75 7.04 6.85
CA VAL A 39 -6.25 6.91 8.23
C VAL A 39 -5.80 8.27 8.80
N GLY A 40 -5.35 9.19 7.94
CA GLY A 40 -4.88 10.53 8.29
C GLY A 40 -5.94 11.47 8.86
#